data_AF-A0A8B8ND08-F1
#
_entry.id   AF-A0A8B8ND08-F1
#
_cell.length_a   1.000
_cell.length_b   1.000
_cell.length_c   1.000
_cell.angle_alpha   90.00
_cell.angle_beta   90.00
_cell.angle_gamma   90.00
#
_symmetry.space_group_name_H-M   'P 1'
#
loop_
_entity.id
_entity.type
_entity.pdbx_description
1 polymer ?
#
loop_
_entity_poly.entity_id
_entity_poly.type
_entity_poly.pdbx_seq_one_letter_code
_entity_poly.pdbx_strand_id
1 'polypeptide(L)'
;MVLSLSDQLGFYSKCMETIRSEVGEERASAIASESLYMVCTGANDITNTYFGSPWRSSQYNISSYTDLTVGSASSFLRELYGLGARRIVVFSLPPVGCLPSQRTLHGGLERDCFDPANEAAILFNSKLSAEINSLNEDLPGARLVYVDVYYPMLALIQDPARFGFQVSTKGCCGTGNIEATYLCNQLGHPETCGNDTEYVFWDSYHPTEVAYHILVDQTFSKYVPKLL
;
A
#
# COMPACT_ATOMS: atom_id res chain seq x y z
N MET A 1 9.54 10.58 -2.37
CA MET A 1 9.67 10.72 -0.89
C MET A 1 8.31 10.47 -0.30
N VAL A 2 8.20 9.64 0.74
CA VAL A 2 6.94 9.32 1.43
C VAL A 2 7.05 9.87 2.85
N LEU A 3 5.97 10.47 3.37
CA LEU A 3 5.91 10.98 4.73
C LEU A 3 5.96 9.85 5.75
N SER A 4 6.67 10.04 6.85
CA SER A 4 6.68 9.05 7.93
C SER A 4 5.29 8.88 8.54
N LEU A 5 5.02 7.73 9.16
CA LEU A 5 3.75 7.48 9.85
C LEU A 5 3.48 8.54 10.94
N SER A 6 4.52 8.96 11.66
CA SER A 6 4.44 10.01 12.68
C SER A 6 4.12 11.38 12.09
N ASP A 7 4.71 11.74 10.94
CA ASP A 7 4.38 13.01 10.26
C ASP A 7 2.93 13.01 9.78
N GLN A 8 2.45 11.89 9.22
CA GLN A 8 1.05 11.74 8.78
C GLN A 8 0.07 11.92 9.95
N LEU A 9 0.35 11.32 11.12
CA LEU A 9 -0.43 11.54 12.34
C LEU A 9 -0.37 12.98 12.82
N GLY A 10 0.80 13.61 12.76
CA GLY A 10 0.97 15.02 13.13
C GLY A 10 0.15 15.96 12.24
N PHE A 11 0.11 15.72 10.93
CA PHE A 11 -0.74 16.47 10.00
C PHE A 11 -2.22 16.22 10.24
N TYR A 12 -2.62 14.97 10.49
CA TYR A 12 -4.00 14.63 10.81
C TYR A 12 -4.47 15.28 12.12
N SER A 13 -3.65 15.27 13.18
CA SER A 13 -3.96 15.95 14.45
C SER A 13 -4.21 17.44 14.24
N LYS A 14 -3.33 18.12 13.49
CA LYS A 14 -3.51 19.56 13.15
C LYS A 14 -4.77 19.81 12.32
N CYS A 15 -5.10 18.91 11.39
CA CYS A 15 -6.34 18.98 10.63
C CYS A 15 -7.55 18.90 11.57
N MET A 16 -7.55 17.95 12.50
CA MET A 16 -8.63 17.80 13.48
C MET A 16 -8.74 18.95 14.46
N GLU A 17 -7.62 19.58 14.86
CA GLU A 17 -7.62 20.81 15.65
C GLU A 17 -8.31 21.95 14.89
N THR A 18 -8.03 22.08 13.59
CA THR A 18 -8.66 23.08 12.72
C THR A 18 -10.16 22.80 12.55
N ILE A 19 -10.54 21.54 12.30
CA ILE A 19 -11.95 21.15 12.22
C ILE A 19 -12.66 21.47 13.54
N ARG A 20 -12.05 21.14 14.68
CA ARG A 20 -12.60 21.44 16.01
C ARG A 20 -12.80 22.94 16.24
N SER A 21 -11.89 23.81 15.80
CA SER A 21 -12.08 25.25 15.94
C SER A 21 -13.22 25.80 15.11
N GLU A 22 -13.48 25.21 13.93
CA GLU A 22 -14.51 25.67 13.01
C GLU A 22 -15.91 25.14 13.34
N VAL A 23 -16.03 23.86 13.74
CA VAL A 23 -17.34 23.20 13.92
C VAL A 23 -17.68 22.85 15.37
N GLY A 24 -16.76 23.11 16.30
CA GLY A 24 -16.91 22.75 17.72
C GLY A 24 -16.61 21.27 18.03
N GLU A 25 -16.44 20.97 19.32
CA GLU A 25 -15.97 19.64 19.78
C GLU A 25 -16.89 18.49 19.39
N GLU A 26 -18.20 18.66 19.60
CA GLU A 26 -19.19 17.60 19.36
C GLU A 26 -19.21 17.20 17.88
N ARG A 27 -19.25 18.20 16.99
CA ARG A 27 -19.29 17.94 15.55
C ARG A 27 -17.95 17.41 15.04
N ALA A 28 -16.82 17.90 15.55
CA ALA A 28 -15.51 17.37 15.20
C ALA A 28 -15.34 15.91 15.65
N SER A 29 -15.83 15.56 16.84
CA SER A 29 -15.83 14.17 17.33
C SER A 29 -16.70 13.24 16.47
N ALA A 30 -17.87 13.73 16.02
CA ALA A 30 -18.70 13.00 15.07
C ALA A 30 -17.98 12.80 13.72
N ILE A 31 -17.36 13.85 13.17
CA ILE A 31 -16.57 13.75 11.94
C ILE A 31 -15.44 12.71 12.10
N ALA A 32 -14.68 12.77 13.19
CA ALA A 32 -13.57 11.85 13.43
C ALA A 32 -14.05 10.39 13.52
N SER A 33 -15.13 10.13 14.25
CA SER A 33 -15.63 8.77 14.49
C SER A 33 -16.40 8.18 13.31
N GLU A 34 -17.09 9.00 12.52
CA GLU A 34 -17.89 8.54 11.38
C GLU A 34 -17.09 8.44 10.07
N SER A 35 -15.96 9.14 9.97
CA SER A 35 -15.07 9.10 8.80
C SER A 35 -14.45 7.72 8.59
N LEU A 36 -14.16 7.41 7.33
CA LEU A 36 -13.44 6.22 6.92
C LEU A 36 -11.96 6.52 6.73
N TYR A 37 -11.10 5.77 7.42
CA TYR A 37 -9.65 5.89 7.33
C TYR A 37 -9.09 4.73 6.54
N MET A 38 -8.27 5.02 5.54
CA MET A 38 -7.62 4.02 4.69
C MET A 38 -6.12 4.05 4.95
N VAL A 39 -5.57 2.92 5.39
CA VAL A 39 -4.17 2.79 5.81
C VAL A 39 -3.45 1.79 4.91
N CYS A 40 -2.43 2.28 4.21
CA CYS A 40 -1.51 1.48 3.40
C CYS A 40 -0.09 1.74 3.89
N THR A 41 0.61 0.71 4.35
CA THR A 41 1.99 0.83 4.89
C THR A 41 2.78 -0.45 4.67
N GLY A 42 4.11 -0.37 4.68
CA GLY A 42 5.02 -1.53 4.62
C GLY A 42 5.69 -1.80 3.28
N ALA A 43 5.11 -1.38 2.14
CA ALA A 43 5.66 -1.75 0.83
C ALA A 43 7.09 -1.23 0.62
N ASN A 44 7.33 0.04 0.96
CA ASN A 44 8.65 0.66 0.89
C ASN A 44 9.63 0.09 1.91
N ASP A 45 9.16 -0.36 3.08
CA ASP A 45 9.99 -1.00 4.10
C ASP A 45 10.59 -2.30 3.54
N ILE A 46 9.78 -3.10 2.84
CA ILE A 46 10.25 -4.32 2.19
C ILE A 46 11.13 -4.01 0.98
N THR A 47 10.63 -3.29 -0.03
CA THR A 47 11.33 -3.15 -1.32
C THR A 47 12.54 -2.24 -1.23
N ASN A 48 12.38 -1.05 -0.65
CA ASN A 48 13.40 0.00 -0.75
C ASN A 48 14.35 -0.04 0.43
N THR A 49 13.86 -0.41 1.62
CA THR A 49 14.65 -0.38 2.84
C THR A 49 15.33 -1.72 3.13
N TYR A 50 14.60 -2.83 3.10
CA TYR A 50 15.16 -4.15 3.42
C TYR A 50 15.94 -4.76 2.26
N PHE A 51 15.35 -4.80 1.06
CA PHE A 51 15.97 -5.39 -0.12
C PHE A 51 16.78 -4.39 -0.97
N GLY A 52 16.43 -3.10 -0.93
CA GLY A 52 17.16 -2.07 -1.67
C GLY A 52 18.56 -1.74 -1.12
N SER A 53 18.90 -2.17 0.10
CA SER A 53 20.19 -1.88 0.73
C SER A 53 20.59 -2.94 1.77
N PRO A 54 21.88 -3.31 1.88
CA PRO A 54 22.34 -4.32 2.84
C PRO A 54 22.29 -3.83 4.30
N TRP A 55 22.11 -2.53 4.53
CA TRP A 55 22.13 -1.95 5.87
C TRP A 55 21.04 -2.53 6.78
N ARG A 56 19.81 -2.70 6.27
CA ARG A 56 18.72 -3.21 7.10
C ARG A 56 18.77 -4.72 7.27
N SER A 57 19.05 -5.45 6.20
CA SER A 57 19.16 -6.91 6.20
C SER A 57 20.37 -7.44 6.97
N SER A 58 21.40 -6.61 7.22
CA SER A 58 22.50 -6.96 8.14
C SER A 58 22.13 -6.84 9.62
N GLN A 59 21.06 -6.11 9.96
CA GLN A 59 20.59 -5.90 11.34
C GLN A 59 19.42 -6.81 11.71
N TYR A 60 18.58 -7.16 10.73
CA TYR A 60 17.38 -7.95 10.94
C TYR A 60 17.31 -9.07 9.91
N ASN A 61 16.86 -10.25 10.33
CA ASN A 61 16.32 -11.21 9.38
C ASN A 61 14.90 -10.78 8.99
N ILE A 62 14.35 -11.40 7.94
CA ILE A 62 13.07 -10.93 7.39
C ILE A 62 11.90 -11.12 8.37
N SER A 63 11.95 -12.16 9.22
CA SER A 63 10.92 -12.35 10.23
C SER A 63 10.96 -11.23 11.27
N SER A 64 12.11 -10.94 11.87
CA SER A 64 12.20 -9.89 12.89
C SER A 64 11.97 -8.49 12.32
N TYR A 65 12.30 -8.26 11.05
CA TYR A 65 11.98 -7.01 10.38
C TYR A 65 10.48 -6.86 10.12
N THR A 66 9.80 -7.92 9.69
CA THR A 66 8.34 -7.89 9.54
C THR A 66 7.64 -7.72 10.89
N ASP A 67 8.17 -8.27 12.00
CA ASP A 67 7.66 -7.99 13.35
C ASP A 67 7.78 -6.49 13.70
N LEU A 68 8.93 -5.88 13.41
CA LEU A 68 9.16 -4.45 13.65
C LEU A 68 8.16 -3.57 12.88
N THR A 69 8.00 -3.83 11.58
CA THR A 69 7.12 -3.03 10.71
C THR A 69 5.64 -3.21 11.05
N VAL A 70 5.20 -4.41 11.42
CA VAL A 70 3.83 -4.65 11.94
C VAL A 70 3.63 -3.95 13.28
N GLY A 71 4.64 -3.97 14.16
CA GLY A 71 4.61 -3.19 15.41
C GLY A 71 4.44 -1.69 15.16
N SER A 72 5.17 -1.13 14.19
CA SER A 72 4.99 0.28 13.78
C SER A 72 3.58 0.55 13.22
N ALA A 73 3.02 -0.36 12.43
CA ALA A 73 1.64 -0.25 11.95
C ALA A 73 0.62 -0.30 13.09
N SER A 74 0.80 -1.21 14.06
CA SER A 74 -0.05 -1.31 15.26
C SER A 74 -0.04 -0.02 16.08
N SER A 75 1.15 0.53 16.37
CA SER A 75 1.29 1.80 17.08
C SER A 75 0.55 2.93 16.35
N PHE A 76 0.75 3.05 15.03
CA PHE A 76 0.04 4.04 14.22
C PHE A 76 -1.48 3.90 14.32
N LEU A 77 -2.01 2.67 14.26
CA LEU A 77 -3.44 2.41 14.35
C LEU A 77 -4.01 2.76 15.74
N ARG A 78 -3.27 2.46 16.81
CA ARG A 78 -3.64 2.84 18.18
C ARG A 78 -3.65 4.36 18.36
N GLU A 79 -2.67 5.07 17.82
CA GLU A 79 -2.62 6.54 17.85
C GLU A 79 -3.75 7.16 17.03
N LEU A 80 -4.00 6.65 15.82
CA LEU A 80 -5.11 7.09 14.97
C LEU A 80 -6.47 6.90 15.66
N TYR A 81 -6.66 5.76 16.33
CA TYR A 81 -7.82 5.50 17.20
C TYR A 81 -7.92 6.51 18.36
N GLY A 82 -6.78 6.82 19.01
CA GLY A 82 -6.69 7.83 20.06
C GLY A 82 -7.12 9.24 19.58
N LEU A 83 -6.94 9.53 18.29
CA LEU A 83 -7.38 10.75 17.63
C LEU A 83 -8.84 10.69 17.13
N GLY A 84 -9.62 9.69 17.57
CA GLY A 84 -11.06 9.61 17.34
C GLY A 84 -11.47 8.72 16.15
N ALA A 85 -10.53 8.15 15.40
CA ALA A 85 -10.87 7.25 14.30
C ALA A 85 -11.57 5.98 14.81
N ARG A 86 -12.66 5.57 14.15
CA ARG A 86 -13.37 4.33 14.50
C ARG A 86 -13.57 3.38 13.33
N ARG A 87 -13.62 3.85 12.08
CA ARG A 87 -13.77 2.99 10.90
C ARG A 87 -12.46 2.98 10.11
N ILE A 88 -11.66 1.95 10.27
CA ILE A 88 -10.31 1.90 9.70
C ILE A 88 -10.19 0.70 8.77
N VAL A 89 -9.76 0.95 7.54
CA VAL A 89 -9.40 -0.07 6.56
C VAL A 89 -7.89 -0.15 6.50
N VAL A 90 -7.35 -1.36 6.60
CA VAL A 90 -5.91 -1.61 6.52
C VAL A 90 -5.66 -2.56 5.36
N PHE A 91 -4.91 -2.09 4.37
CA PHE A 91 -4.61 -2.86 3.16
C PHE A 91 -3.38 -3.74 3.37
N SER A 92 -3.43 -4.95 2.83
CA SER A 92 -2.27 -5.82 2.70
C SER A 92 -1.23 -5.22 1.74
N LEU A 93 -0.01 -5.73 1.80
CA LEU A 93 0.97 -5.52 0.73
C LEU A 93 0.52 -6.25 -0.54
N PRO A 94 0.74 -5.65 -1.74
CA PRO A 94 0.63 -6.35 -3.02
C PRO A 94 1.80 -7.33 -3.22
N PRO A 95 1.87 -8.09 -4.32
CA PRO A 95 3.05 -8.89 -4.69
C PRO A 95 4.21 -7.98 -5.09
N VAL A 96 4.86 -7.39 -4.08
CA VAL A 96 5.87 -6.33 -4.26
C VAL A 96 7.11 -6.81 -5.02
N GLY A 97 7.44 -8.10 -4.97
CA GLY A 97 8.53 -8.68 -5.77
C GLY A 97 8.23 -8.70 -7.27
N CYS A 98 6.97 -8.56 -7.67
CA CYS A 98 6.55 -8.51 -9.07
C CYS A 98 6.45 -7.09 -9.64
N LEU A 99 6.74 -6.05 -8.85
CA LEU A 99 6.79 -4.68 -9.35
C LEU A 99 7.85 -4.55 -10.45
N PRO A 100 7.65 -3.71 -11.48
CA PRO A 100 8.64 -3.57 -12.56
C PRO A 100 10.05 -3.22 -12.08
N SER A 101 10.18 -2.39 -11.04
CA SER A 101 11.47 -2.06 -10.42
C SER A 101 12.16 -3.29 -9.83
N GLN A 102 11.43 -4.12 -9.09
CA GLN A 102 11.98 -5.31 -8.45
C GLN A 102 12.37 -6.38 -9.47
N ARG A 103 11.56 -6.54 -10.52
CA ARG A 103 11.90 -7.38 -11.69
C ARG A 103 13.21 -6.94 -12.34
N THR A 104 13.39 -5.63 -12.53
CA THR A 104 14.60 -5.08 -13.15
C THR A 104 15.83 -5.23 -12.26
N LEU A 105 15.70 -5.02 -10.95
CA LEU A 105 16.83 -5.03 -10.02
C LEU A 105 17.22 -6.43 -9.56
N HIS A 106 16.26 -7.35 -9.46
CA HIS A 106 16.45 -8.64 -8.79
C HIS A 106 15.94 -9.85 -9.59
N GLY A 107 15.20 -9.64 -10.68
CA GLY A 107 14.59 -10.71 -11.49
C GLY A 107 15.52 -11.38 -12.51
N GLY A 108 16.83 -11.08 -12.46
CA GLY A 108 17.80 -11.62 -13.41
C GLY A 108 17.57 -11.14 -14.85
N LEU A 109 18.11 -11.89 -15.83
CA LEU A 109 18.02 -11.54 -17.25
C LEU A 109 16.58 -11.58 -17.78
N GLU A 110 15.77 -12.50 -17.26
CA GLU A 110 14.37 -12.69 -17.67
C GLU A 110 13.41 -11.68 -17.01
N ARG A 111 13.90 -10.89 -16.04
CA ARG A 111 13.10 -9.94 -15.26
C ARG A 111 11.91 -10.62 -14.58
N ASP A 112 12.15 -11.79 -14.00
CA ASP A 112 11.16 -12.53 -13.21
C ASP A 112 10.79 -11.80 -11.92
N CYS A 113 9.69 -12.21 -11.28
CA CYS A 113 9.36 -11.70 -9.96
C CYS A 113 10.48 -12.06 -8.96
N PHE A 114 10.77 -11.15 -8.05
CA PHE A 114 11.71 -11.42 -6.97
C PHE A 114 11.02 -12.12 -5.80
N ASP A 115 11.10 -13.45 -5.78
CA ASP A 115 10.40 -14.30 -4.81
C ASP A 115 10.68 -13.95 -3.34
N PRO A 116 11.91 -13.67 -2.89
CA PRO A 116 12.16 -13.28 -1.50
C PRO A 116 11.35 -12.05 -1.04
N ALA A 117 11.10 -11.07 -1.92
CA ALA A 117 10.26 -9.92 -1.58
C ALA A 117 8.76 -10.28 -1.55
N ASN A 118 8.31 -11.21 -2.40
CA ASN A 118 6.95 -11.73 -2.35
C ASN A 118 6.68 -12.56 -1.09
N GLU A 119 7.63 -13.43 -0.69
CA GLU A 119 7.57 -14.19 0.55
C GLU A 119 7.55 -13.27 1.77
N ALA A 120 8.38 -12.22 1.77
CA ALA A 120 8.37 -11.18 2.80
C ALA A 120 7.02 -10.47 2.90
N ALA A 121 6.41 -10.13 1.76
CA ALA A 121 5.09 -9.50 1.72
C ALA A 121 4.00 -10.42 2.26
N ILE A 122 4.02 -11.71 1.91
CA ILE A 122 3.07 -12.71 2.45
C ILE A 122 3.26 -12.85 3.96
N LEU A 123 4.50 -12.90 4.45
CA LEU A 123 4.79 -13.00 5.88
C LEU A 123 4.29 -11.77 6.64
N PHE A 124 4.59 -10.56 6.14
CA PHE A 124 4.07 -9.31 6.69
C PHE A 124 2.54 -9.29 6.70
N ASN A 125 1.90 -9.69 5.60
CA ASN A 125 0.45 -9.71 5.45
C ASN A 125 -0.23 -10.64 6.46
N SER A 126 0.35 -11.81 6.70
CA SER A 126 -0.11 -12.78 7.70
C SER A 126 -0.04 -12.18 9.12
N LYS A 127 1.12 -11.61 9.48
CA LYS A 127 1.32 -10.96 10.79
C LYS A 127 0.41 -9.75 10.99
N LEU A 128 0.28 -8.90 9.97
CA LEU A 128 -0.61 -7.74 10.00
C LEU A 128 -2.06 -8.18 10.18
N SER A 129 -2.54 -9.19 9.46
CA SER A 129 -3.91 -9.69 9.62
C SER A 129 -4.17 -10.20 11.04
N ALA A 130 -3.21 -10.89 11.65
CA ALA A 130 -3.34 -11.35 13.04
C ALA A 130 -3.38 -10.15 14.02
N GLU A 131 -2.53 -9.15 13.80
CA GLU A 131 -2.51 -7.93 14.62
C GLU A 131 -3.81 -7.12 14.49
N ILE A 132 -4.38 -7.01 13.29
CA ILE A 132 -5.70 -6.36 13.09
C ILE A 132 -6.81 -7.08 13.87
N ASN A 133 -6.78 -8.41 13.93
CA ASN A 133 -7.75 -9.16 14.74
C ASN A 133 -7.59 -8.84 16.23
N SER A 134 -6.35 -8.83 16.73
CA SER A 134 -6.03 -8.45 18.12
C SER A 134 -6.50 -7.03 18.44
N LEU A 135 -6.23 -6.07 17.56
CA LEU A 135 -6.65 -4.67 17.74
C LEU A 135 -8.17 -4.49 17.77
N ASN A 136 -8.93 -5.31 17.04
CA ASN A 136 -10.40 -5.26 17.12
C ASN A 136 -10.94 -5.72 18.49
N GLU A 137 -10.21 -6.57 19.21
CA GLU A 137 -10.55 -6.99 20.57
C GLU A 137 -10.14 -5.90 21.60
N ASP A 138 -9.01 -5.24 21.35
CA ASP A 138 -8.42 -4.24 22.25
C ASP A 138 -9.04 -2.83 22.15
N LEU A 139 -9.60 -2.47 20.99
CA LEU A 139 -10.04 -1.09 20.68
C LEU A 139 -11.57 -0.99 20.66
N PRO A 140 -12.22 -0.73 21.81
CA PRO A 140 -13.68 -0.75 21.91
C PRO A 140 -14.32 0.31 21.02
N GLY A 141 -15.36 -0.11 20.28
CA GLY A 141 -16.09 0.76 19.36
C GLY A 141 -15.33 1.10 18.07
N ALA A 142 -14.09 0.64 17.90
CA ALA A 142 -13.42 0.66 16.61
C ALA A 142 -13.83 -0.55 15.78
N ARG A 143 -13.72 -0.40 14.47
CA ARG A 143 -13.82 -1.47 13.48
C ARG A 143 -12.66 -1.35 12.52
N LEU A 144 -11.73 -2.28 12.64
CA LEU A 144 -10.57 -2.40 11.76
C LEU A 144 -10.83 -3.53 10.76
N VAL A 145 -10.80 -3.22 9.47
CA VAL A 145 -11.03 -4.19 8.38
C VAL A 145 -9.73 -4.40 7.61
N TYR A 146 -9.22 -5.62 7.67
CA TYR A 146 -8.11 -6.06 6.82
C TYR A 146 -8.61 -6.33 5.39
N VAL A 147 -7.98 -5.69 4.40
CA VAL A 147 -8.29 -5.82 2.98
C VAL A 147 -7.11 -6.45 2.26
N ASP A 148 -7.33 -7.64 1.71
CA ASP A 148 -6.34 -8.35 0.92
C ASP A 148 -6.34 -7.84 -0.52
N VAL A 149 -5.23 -7.20 -0.92
CA VAL A 149 -4.95 -6.75 -2.28
C VAL A 149 -3.85 -7.57 -2.96
N TYR A 150 -3.25 -8.54 -2.25
CA TYR A 150 -2.15 -9.34 -2.78
C TYR A 150 -2.61 -10.17 -3.97
N TYR A 151 -3.62 -11.02 -3.77
CA TYR A 151 -4.10 -11.92 -4.81
C TYR A 151 -4.85 -11.21 -5.96
N PRO A 152 -5.69 -10.20 -5.70
CA PRO A 152 -6.25 -9.36 -6.76
C PRO A 152 -5.17 -8.79 -7.68
N MET A 153 -4.13 -8.17 -7.10
CA MET A 153 -3.03 -7.61 -7.89
C MET A 153 -2.21 -8.69 -8.60
N LEU A 154 -1.96 -9.83 -7.95
CA LEU A 154 -1.26 -10.95 -8.57
C LEU A 154 -2.01 -11.48 -9.79
N ALA A 155 -3.35 -11.54 -9.73
CA ALA A 155 -4.18 -11.97 -10.85
C ALA A 155 -4.06 -11.01 -12.05
N LEU A 156 -4.05 -9.70 -11.81
CA LEU A 156 -3.80 -8.70 -12.87
C LEU A 156 -2.42 -8.90 -13.52
N ILE A 157 -1.41 -9.29 -12.74
CA ILE A 157 -0.05 -9.48 -13.25
C ILE A 157 0.10 -10.79 -14.03
N GLN A 158 -0.47 -11.88 -13.53
CA GLN A 158 -0.31 -13.23 -14.09
C GLN A 158 -1.23 -13.51 -15.28
N ASP A 159 -2.42 -12.90 -15.31
CA ASP A 159 -3.40 -13.06 -16.40
C ASP A 159 -3.91 -11.69 -16.88
N PRO A 160 -3.01 -10.82 -17.40
CA PRO A 160 -3.37 -9.44 -17.75
C PRO A 160 -4.45 -9.37 -18.85
N ALA A 161 -4.40 -10.30 -19.82
CA ALA A 161 -5.30 -10.33 -20.96
C ALA A 161 -6.76 -10.51 -20.53
N ARG A 162 -7.02 -11.30 -19.49
CA ARG A 162 -8.37 -11.47 -18.90
C ARG A 162 -8.97 -10.16 -18.40
N PHE A 163 -8.13 -9.21 -18.01
CA PHE A 163 -8.54 -7.89 -17.50
C PHE A 163 -8.41 -6.78 -18.56
N GLY A 164 -8.09 -7.13 -19.81
CA GLY A 164 -7.92 -6.16 -20.90
C GLY A 164 -6.54 -5.52 -20.99
N PHE A 165 -5.57 -5.96 -20.17
CA PHE A 165 -4.19 -5.50 -20.24
C PHE A 165 -3.36 -6.34 -21.21
N GLN A 166 -2.40 -5.71 -21.87
CA GLN A 166 -1.41 -6.35 -22.73
C GLN A 166 -0.04 -6.44 -22.04
N VAL A 167 0.29 -5.51 -21.15
CA VAL A 167 1.61 -5.42 -20.51
C VAL A 167 1.49 -5.38 -18.99
N SER A 168 2.13 -6.33 -18.31
CA SER A 168 2.14 -6.42 -16.84
C SER A 168 3.53 -6.44 -16.19
N THR A 169 4.61 -6.44 -16.98
CA THR A 169 5.99 -6.62 -16.48
C THR A 169 6.83 -5.33 -16.51
N LYS A 170 6.30 -4.25 -17.08
CA LYS A 170 6.90 -2.92 -17.10
C LYS A 170 5.84 -1.83 -16.99
N GLY A 171 6.26 -0.64 -16.55
CA GLY A 171 5.44 0.55 -16.56
C GLY A 171 5.22 1.12 -17.97
N CYS A 172 4.19 1.95 -18.12
CA CYS A 172 3.97 2.76 -19.31
C CYS A 172 4.95 3.94 -19.40
N CYS A 173 5.31 4.54 -18.27
CA CYS A 173 6.22 5.68 -18.18
C CYS A 173 7.68 5.28 -18.48
N GLY A 174 8.35 6.03 -19.34
CA GLY A 174 9.79 5.84 -19.60
C GLY A 174 10.08 4.51 -20.28
N THR A 175 11.21 3.90 -19.94
CA THR A 175 11.47 2.51 -20.30
C THR A 175 10.50 1.54 -19.61
N GLY A 176 9.87 1.99 -18.51
CA GLY A 176 8.97 1.22 -17.65
C GLY A 176 9.70 0.35 -16.63
N ASN A 177 11.02 0.47 -16.52
CA ASN A 177 11.84 -0.46 -15.76
C ASN A 177 12.21 0.06 -14.36
N ILE A 178 12.55 1.35 -14.24
CA ILE A 178 13.02 1.98 -13.00
C ILE A 178 12.39 3.37 -12.79
N GLU A 179 11.84 3.95 -13.83
CA GLU A 179 11.23 5.28 -13.81
C GLU A 179 10.04 5.29 -12.85
N ALA A 180 10.02 6.31 -12.00
CA ALA A 180 8.94 6.63 -11.08
C ALA A 180 9.09 8.11 -10.69
N THR A 181 8.06 8.66 -10.03
CA THR A 181 8.09 10.02 -9.48
C THR A 181 8.57 11.07 -10.52
N TYR A 182 9.61 11.84 -10.22
CA TYR A 182 10.14 12.91 -11.07
C TYR A 182 10.68 12.42 -12.43
N LEU A 183 10.98 11.13 -12.58
CA LEU A 183 11.36 10.55 -13.88
C LEU A 183 10.15 10.41 -14.81
N CYS A 184 8.95 10.36 -14.25
CA CYS A 184 7.68 10.33 -14.97
C CYS A 184 7.06 11.72 -15.01
N ASN A 185 7.60 12.60 -15.86
CA ASN A 185 7.18 14.00 -15.94
C ASN A 185 6.72 14.42 -17.36
N GLN A 186 6.13 15.60 -17.44
CA GLN A 186 5.55 16.16 -18.67
C GLN A 186 6.58 16.52 -19.75
N LEU A 187 7.87 16.58 -19.44
CA LEU A 187 8.92 16.77 -20.45
C LEU A 187 9.08 15.54 -21.35
N GLY A 188 8.38 14.45 -21.02
CA GLY A 188 8.17 13.28 -21.87
C GLY A 188 9.44 12.45 -22.02
N HIS A 189 9.39 11.20 -21.57
CA HIS A 189 10.33 10.23 -22.11
C HIS A 189 9.84 9.85 -23.51
N PRO A 190 10.68 9.84 -24.56
CA PRO A 190 10.29 9.39 -25.90
C PRO A 190 9.68 7.98 -25.92
N GLU A 191 9.95 7.20 -24.88
CA GLU A 191 9.55 5.80 -24.73
C GLU A 191 8.28 5.62 -23.90
N THR A 192 7.74 6.70 -23.31
CA THR A 192 6.45 6.63 -22.60
C THR A 192 5.36 6.15 -23.56
N CYS A 193 4.57 5.18 -23.12
CA CYS A 193 3.56 4.55 -23.95
C CYS A 193 2.45 5.54 -24.39
N GLY A 194 1.85 5.30 -25.56
CA GLY A 194 0.76 6.14 -26.08
C GLY A 194 -0.63 5.77 -25.53
N ASN A 195 -0.78 4.60 -24.91
CA ASN A 195 -2.03 4.12 -24.33
C ASN A 195 -1.75 3.36 -23.02
N ASP A 196 -1.95 4.02 -21.89
CA ASP A 196 -1.71 3.45 -20.56
C ASP A 196 -2.79 2.47 -20.12
N THR A 197 -3.96 2.45 -20.77
CA THR A 197 -5.04 1.50 -20.44
C THR A 197 -4.66 0.04 -20.77
N GLU A 198 -3.65 -0.17 -21.60
CA GLU A 198 -3.13 -1.50 -21.94
C GLU A 198 -2.09 -2.02 -20.94
N TYR A 199 -1.70 -1.19 -19.96
CA TYR A 199 -0.67 -1.50 -18.98
C TYR A 199 -1.26 -1.70 -17.59
N VAL A 200 -0.80 -2.73 -16.88
CA VAL A 200 -1.10 -2.89 -15.44
C VAL A 200 -0.43 -1.78 -14.63
N PHE A 201 0.78 -1.37 -15.01
CA PHE A 201 1.60 -0.41 -14.27
C PHE A 201 1.77 0.90 -15.03
N TRP A 202 1.56 2.03 -14.34
CA TRP A 202 1.88 3.35 -14.86
C TRP A 202 3.39 3.56 -14.86
N ASP A 203 4.03 3.38 -13.71
CA ASP A 203 5.48 3.52 -13.55
C ASP A 203 6.09 2.23 -12.97
N SER A 204 7.33 2.27 -12.51
CA SER A 204 8.02 1.07 -12.01
C SER A 204 7.54 0.54 -10.64
N TYR A 205 6.55 1.20 -10.01
CA TYR A 205 5.96 0.84 -8.71
C TYR A 205 4.43 0.83 -8.73
N HIS A 206 3.81 1.77 -9.42
CA HIS A 206 2.40 2.09 -9.24
C HIS A 206 1.55 1.54 -10.40
N PRO A 207 0.40 0.90 -10.10
CA PRO A 207 -0.60 0.54 -11.10
C PRO A 207 -1.12 1.74 -11.90
N THR A 208 -1.65 1.49 -13.09
CA THR A 208 -2.41 2.49 -13.86
C THR A 208 -3.76 2.78 -13.21
N GLU A 209 -4.40 3.88 -13.60
CA GLU A 209 -5.75 4.23 -13.14
C GLU A 209 -6.75 3.10 -13.44
N VAL A 210 -6.69 2.51 -14.64
CA VAL A 210 -7.54 1.37 -15.02
C VAL A 210 -7.29 0.15 -14.12
N ALA A 211 -6.03 -0.16 -13.81
CA ALA A 211 -5.71 -1.25 -12.88
C ALA A 211 -6.25 -0.97 -11.47
N TYR A 212 -6.14 0.26 -10.98
CA TYR A 212 -6.74 0.66 -9.71
C TYR A 212 -8.27 0.53 -9.71
N HIS A 213 -8.98 0.92 -10.78
CA HIS A 213 -10.42 0.73 -10.89
C HIS A 213 -10.81 -0.75 -10.75
N ILE A 214 -10.12 -1.64 -11.46
CA ILE A 214 -10.39 -3.08 -11.38
C ILE A 214 -10.12 -3.62 -9.96
N LEU A 215 -9.01 -3.20 -9.32
CA LEU A 215 -8.68 -3.62 -7.95
C LEU A 215 -9.71 -3.12 -6.94
N VAL A 216 -10.16 -1.87 -7.06
CA VAL A 216 -11.21 -1.31 -6.23
C VAL A 216 -12.50 -2.10 -6.44
N ASP A 217 -12.97 -2.31 -7.67
CA ASP A 217 -14.22 -3.03 -7.94
C ASP A 217 -14.21 -4.46 -7.35
N GLN A 218 -13.08 -5.17 -7.46
CA GLN A 218 -12.90 -6.50 -6.88
C GLN A 218 -12.92 -6.51 -5.35
N THR A 219 -12.41 -5.46 -4.71
CA THR A 219 -12.25 -5.40 -3.24
C THR A 219 -13.43 -4.69 -2.57
N PHE A 220 -13.89 -3.55 -3.09
CA PHE A 220 -14.92 -2.71 -2.50
C PHE A 220 -16.21 -3.50 -2.25
N SER A 221 -16.67 -4.27 -3.24
CA SER A 221 -17.88 -5.10 -3.14
C SER A 221 -17.83 -6.11 -1.98
N LYS A 222 -16.63 -6.60 -1.64
CA LYS A 222 -16.40 -7.61 -0.60
C LYS A 222 -16.25 -7.00 0.80
N TYR A 223 -15.67 -5.81 0.90
CA TYR A 223 -15.24 -5.23 2.18
C TYR A 223 -16.10 -4.05 2.65
N VAL A 224 -16.77 -3.31 1.76
CA VAL A 224 -17.68 -2.21 2.14
C VAL A 224 -18.79 -2.65 3.09
N PRO A 225 -19.48 -3.79 2.90
CA PRO A 225 -20.50 -4.23 3.86
C PRO A 225 -19.95 -4.46 5.26
N LYS A 226 -18.63 -4.67 5.41
CA LYS A 226 -17.98 -4.83 6.71
C LYS A 226 -17.66 -3.49 7.37
N LEU A 227 -17.79 -2.37 6.68
CA LEU A 227 -17.49 -1.02 7.20
C LEU A 227 -18.71 -0.25 7.69
N LEU A 228 -19.91 -0.70 7.29
CA LEU A 228 -21.22 -0.18 7.71
C LEU A 228 -21.72 -0.92 8.95
#